data_AF-A0A528AP94-F1
#
_entry.id   AF-A0A528AP94-F1
#
_cell.length_a   1.000
_cell.length_b   1.000
_cell.length_c   1.000
_cell.angle_alpha   90.00
_cell.angle_beta   90.00
_cell.angle_gamma   90.00
#
_symmetry.space_group_name_H-M   'P 1'
#
loop_
_entity.id
_entity.type
_entity.pdbx_description
1 polymer ?
#
loop_
_entity_poly.entity_id
_entity_poly.type
_entity_poly.pdbx_seq_one_letter_code
_entity_poly.pdbx_strand_id
1 'polypeptide(L)'
;AHAEPQRVWVAGAYSFSDELGGFRITSASGIGTKEDPLVITEELNSATPVTLTIRTTKPIQPFGTAGQFANGLMYMRVDVLNN
;
A
#
# COMPACT_ATOMS: atom_id res chain seq x y z
N ALA A 1 11.10 -6.66 24.62
CA ALA A 1 10.78 -7.09 23.26
C ALA A 1 11.23 -5.99 22.31
N HIS A 2 12.21 -6.24 21.45
CA HIS A 2 12.58 -5.31 20.40
C HIS A 2 11.63 -5.57 19.23
N ALA A 3 10.70 -4.64 18.96
CA ALA A 3 9.95 -4.67 17.71
C ALA A 3 10.95 -4.37 16.59
N GLU A 4 11.10 -5.29 15.64
CA GLU A 4 11.85 -4.98 14.42
C GLU A 4 11.16 -3.78 13.74
N PRO A 5 11.94 -2.83 13.18
CA PRO A 5 11.36 -1.68 12.50
C PRO A 5 10.46 -2.19 11.37
N GLN A 6 9.16 -2.04 11.59
CA GLN A 6 8.13 -2.47 10.67
C GLN A 6 8.35 -1.79 9.31
N ARG A 7 8.47 -2.60 8.24
CA ARG A 7 8.75 -2.07 6.92
C ARG A 7 7.49 -1.43 6.36
N VAL A 8 7.47 -0.10 6.33
CA VAL A 8 6.37 0.70 5.80
C VAL A 8 6.74 1.19 4.40
N TRP A 9 5.86 0.95 3.43
CA TRP A 9 6.03 1.37 2.04
C TRP A 9 5.14 2.58 1.76
N VAL A 10 5.72 3.71 1.38
CA VAL A 10 4.96 4.96 1.14
C VAL A 10 4.78 5.17 -0.36
N ALA A 11 3.55 5.42 -0.80
CA ALA A 11 3.24 5.80 -2.17
C ALA A 11 2.03 6.75 -2.19
N GLY A 12 2.12 7.82 -2.98
CA GLY A 12 1.12 8.89 -3.01
C GLY A 12 0.84 9.47 -1.62
N ALA A 13 -0.43 9.47 -1.24
CA ALA A 13 -0.92 9.97 0.05
C ALA A 13 -1.09 8.86 1.13
N TYR A 14 -0.56 7.66 0.87
CA TYR A 14 -0.79 6.47 1.68
C TYR A 14 0.52 5.76 2.04
N SER A 15 0.40 4.85 3.00
CA SER A 15 1.41 3.87 3.33
C SER A 15 0.79 2.47 3.40
N PHE A 16 1.59 1.48 3.01
CA PHE A 16 1.24 0.07 2.89
C PHE A 16 2.14 -0.76 3.79
N SER A 17 1.59 -1.78 4.44
CA SER A 17 2.35 -2.65 5.32
C SER A 17 1.80 -4.07 5.34
N ASP A 18 2.74 -5.01 5.42
CA ASP A 18 2.59 -6.45 5.61
C ASP A 18 2.67 -6.86 7.09
N GLU A 19 2.35 -5.94 8.01
CA GLU A 19 2.52 -6.09 9.46
C GLU A 19 1.78 -7.27 10.09
N LEU A 20 0.69 -7.74 9.47
CA LEU A 20 -0.08 -8.88 9.91
C LEU A 20 0.46 -10.22 9.38
N GLY A 21 1.50 -10.18 8.54
CA GLY A 21 2.22 -11.33 8.05
C GLY A 21 1.49 -12.15 6.99
N GLY A 22 2.15 -13.24 6.55
CA GLY A 22 1.65 -14.17 5.52
C GLY A 22 2.01 -13.81 4.08
N PHE A 23 2.49 -12.58 3.87
CA PHE A 23 2.98 -12.08 2.58
C PHE A 23 4.10 -11.08 2.83
N ARG A 24 4.80 -10.67 1.76
CA ARG A 24 5.82 -9.64 1.82
C ARG A 24 5.62 -8.60 0.72
N ILE A 25 5.62 -7.33 1.08
CA ILE A 25 5.66 -6.25 0.10
C ILE A 25 7.10 -6.05 -0.38
N THR A 26 7.29 -5.95 -1.69
CA THR A 26 8.60 -5.76 -2.33
C THR A 26 8.75 -4.38 -2.99
N SER A 27 7.63 -3.75 -3.37
CA SER A 27 7.61 -2.35 -3.80
C SER A 27 6.22 -1.73 -3.71
N ALA A 28 6.18 -0.39 -3.61
CA ALA A 28 4.98 0.42 -3.75
C ALA A 28 5.29 1.68 -4.56
N SER A 29 4.41 2.08 -5.48
CA SER A 29 4.58 3.28 -6.32
C SER A 29 3.26 3.90 -6.75
N GLY A 30 3.34 5.05 -7.43
CA GLY A 30 2.18 5.78 -7.98
C GLY A 30 1.51 6.72 -6.98
N ILE A 31 0.60 7.56 -7.47
CA ILE A 31 -0.10 8.56 -6.66
C ILE A 31 -1.59 8.29 -6.44
N GLY A 32 -2.16 7.26 -7.08
CA GLY A 32 -3.54 6.79 -6.86
C GLY A 32 -4.59 7.41 -7.79
N THR A 33 -4.17 7.93 -8.95
CA THR A 33 -5.08 8.40 -10.01
C THR A 33 -5.34 7.28 -11.02
N LYS A 34 -6.31 7.48 -11.93
CA LYS A 34 -6.58 6.49 -12.97
C LYS A 34 -5.39 6.31 -13.93
N GLU A 35 -4.71 7.41 -14.23
CA GLU A 35 -3.55 7.45 -15.13
C GLU A 35 -2.25 7.01 -14.44
N ASP A 36 -2.15 7.24 -13.13
CA ASP A 36 -1.04 6.81 -12.27
C ASP A 36 -1.57 6.12 -10.99
N PRO A 37 -1.98 4.83 -11.11
CA PRO A 37 -2.57 4.09 -10.01
C PRO A 37 -1.52 3.73 -8.95
N LEU A 38 -1.97 3.47 -7.73
CA LEU A 38 -1.13 2.85 -6.72
C LEU A 38 -0.79 1.42 -7.16
N VAL A 39 0.49 1.13 -7.35
CA VAL A 39 0.96 -0.21 -7.72
C VAL A 39 1.71 -0.80 -6.54
N ILE A 40 1.19 -1.90 -6.00
CA ILE A 40 1.80 -2.66 -4.90
C ILE A 40 2.28 -3.99 -5.46
N THR A 41 3.55 -4.30 -5.27
CA THR A 41 4.12 -5.60 -5.63
C THR A 41 4.32 -6.41 -4.35
N GLU A 42 3.77 -7.62 -4.34
CA GLU A 42 3.80 -8.50 -3.18
C GLU A 42 4.12 -9.94 -3.53
N GLU A 43 4.71 -10.65 -2.58
CA GLU A 43 5.03 -12.07 -2.65
C GLU A 43 4.18 -12.82 -1.63
N LEU A 44 3.37 -13.76 -2.12
CA LEU A 44 2.64 -14.72 -1.27
C LEU A 44 3.50 -15.97 -1.10
N ASN A 45 3.63 -16.42 0.16
CA ASN A 45 4.38 -17.64 0.51
C ASN A 45 3.46 -18.85 0.73
N SER A 46 2.14 -18.66 0.67
CA SER A 46 1.14 -19.71 0.79
C SER A 46 -0.22 -19.26 0.25
N ALA A 47 -1.17 -20.20 0.14
CA ALA A 47 -2.54 -19.93 -0.28
C ALA A 47 -3.48 -19.49 0.87
N THR A 48 -2.96 -19.24 2.08
CA THR A 48 -3.80 -18.78 3.19
C THR A 48 -4.19 -17.31 3.00
N PRO A 49 -5.41 -16.89 3.39
CA PRO A 49 -5.78 -15.48 3.36
C PRO A 49 -4.82 -14.60 4.17
N VAL A 50 -4.51 -13.41 3.66
CA VAL A 50 -3.62 -12.43 4.29
C VAL A 50 -4.29 -11.05 4.34
N THR A 51 -3.69 -10.10 5.06
CA THR A 51 -4.23 -8.74 5.21
C THR A 51 -3.18 -7.70 4.91
N LEU A 52 -3.45 -6.87 3.91
CA LEU A 52 -2.69 -5.65 3.60
C LEU A 52 -3.23 -4.48 4.42
N THR A 53 -2.38 -3.89 5.28
CA THR A 53 -2.76 -2.67 6.01
C THR A 53 -2.43 -1.43 5.19
N ILE A 54 -3.43 -0.56 5.02
CA ILE A 54 -3.30 0.74 4.32
C ILE A 54 -3.60 1.86 5.32
N ARG A 55 -2.74 2.88 5.37
CA ARG A 55 -2.92 4.08 6.20
C ARG A 55 -2.73 5.33 5.38
N THR A 56 -3.39 6.42 5.74
CA THR A 56 -3.11 7.74 5.16
C THR A 56 -1.84 8.32 5.78
N THR A 57 -1.01 8.98 4.96
CA THR A 57 0.20 9.70 5.42
C THR A 57 0.09 11.21 5.21
N LYS A 58 -1.00 11.65 4.57
CA LYS A 58 -1.33 13.04 4.27
C LYS A 58 -2.73 13.38 4.79
N PRO A 59 -3.06 14.67 4.97
CA PRO A 59 -4.41 15.09 5.34
C PRO A 59 -5.47 14.56 4.37
N ILE A 60 -6.66 14.29 4.91
CA ILE A 60 -7.79 13.81 4.12
C ILE A 60 -8.53 15.00 3.54
N GLN A 61 -8.62 15.07 2.22
CA GLN A 61 -9.40 16.08 1.51
C GLN A 61 -10.09 15.42 0.31
N PRO A 62 -11.42 15.20 0.35
CA PRO A 62 -12.13 14.42 -0.67
C PRO A 62 -11.97 14.94 -2.10
N PHE A 63 -11.85 16.26 -2.27
CA PHE A 63 -11.68 16.94 -3.56
C PHE A 63 -10.27 17.55 -3.71
N GLY A 64 -9.30 17.07 -2.92
CA GLY A 64 -7.91 17.52 -2.99
C GLY A 64 -7.12 16.90 -4.14
N THR A 65 -5.99 17.51 -4.48
CA THR A 65 -5.06 16.98 -5.49
C THR A 65 -4.47 15.65 -5.02
N ALA A 66 -4.59 14.61 -5.86
CA ALA A 66 -4.04 13.28 -5.58
C ALA A 66 -2.53 13.34 -5.30
N GLY A 67 -2.04 12.48 -4.42
CA GLY A 67 -0.64 12.46 -3.96
C GLY A 67 -0.29 13.54 -2.91
N GLN A 68 -0.94 14.70 -2.93
CA GLN A 68 -0.80 15.72 -1.88
C GLN A 68 -1.75 15.47 -0.71
N PHE A 69 -2.95 14.97 -1.01
CA PHE A 69 -4.00 14.66 -0.04
C PHE A 69 -4.47 13.22 -0.21
N ALA A 70 -4.90 12.61 0.89
CA ALA A 70 -5.65 11.37 0.83
C ALA A 70 -7.08 11.69 0.40
N ASN A 71 -7.49 11.09 -0.72
CA ASN A 71 -8.84 11.17 -1.25
C ASN A 71 -9.59 9.87 -0.96
N GLY A 72 -10.93 9.90 -0.93
CA GLY A 72 -11.72 8.69 -0.64
C GLY A 72 -11.71 7.66 -1.78
N LEU A 73 -11.12 8.00 -2.93
CA LEU A 73 -11.10 7.21 -4.15
C LEU A 73 -9.65 6.85 -4.48
N MET A 74 -9.36 5.56 -4.57
CA MET A 74 -8.02 5.05 -4.88
C MET A 74 -8.10 4.12 -6.09
N TYR A 75 -7.38 4.46 -7.15
CA TYR A 75 -7.10 3.51 -8.23
C TYR A 75 -5.89 2.69 -7.81
N MET A 76 -6.05 1.38 -7.72
CA MET A 76 -5.03 0.48 -7.21
C MET A 76 -4.87 -0.74 -8.12
N ARG A 77 -3.62 -1.18 -8.28
CA ARG A 77 -3.22 -2.45 -8.88
C ARG A 77 -2.34 -3.19 -7.87
N VAL A 78 -2.59 -4.48 -7.73
CA VAL A 78 -1.76 -5.36 -6.90
C VAL A 78 -1.15 -6.41 -7.83
N ASP A 79 0.17 -6.39 -7.92
CA ASP A 79 0.95 -7.34 -8.71
C ASP A 79 1.49 -8.41 -7.75
N VAL A 80 0.95 -9.63 -7.88
CA VAL A 80 1.21 -10.72 -6.94
C VAL A 80 2.16 -11.75 -7.57
N LEU A 81 3.28 -12.01 -6.91
CA LEU A 81 4.14 -13.16 -7.18
C LEU A 81 3.77 -14.31 -6.25
N ASN A 82 3.59 -15.50 -6.81
CA ASN A 82 3.37 -16.73 -6.06
C ASN A 82 4.70 -17.48 -5.97
N ASN A 83 5.22 -17.65 -4.75
CA ASN A 83 6.51 -18.29 -4.49
C ASN A 83 6.33 -19.66 -3.84
#